data_AF-A0AAX6MFM3-F1
#
_entry.id   AF-A0AAX6MFM3-F1
#
_cell.length_a   1.000
_cell.length_b   1.000
_cell.length_c   1.000
_cell.angle_alpha   90.00
_cell.angle_beta   90.00
_cell.angle_gamma   90.00
#
_symmetry.space_group_name_H-M   'P 1'
#
loop_
_entity.id
_entity.type
_entity.pdbx_description
1 polymer ?
#
loop_
_entity_poly.entity_id
_entity_poly.type
_entity_poly.pdbx_seq_one_letter_code
_entity_poly.pdbx_strand_id
1 'polypeptide(L)'
;MTSRLAPPVRRKYAFVTIGASASFKLLIEEVLSGAFLAKLKSLGFTHLTIQCGPDYDYFLTAKPKGNPDDPNDLLVEGFPYHDDIRRFMKLTTANDDPNMNLRERGLIITHAGSGSILEALDFDSALIAVPNPTLMDNHQSEIAEEMERQGHLIQGKVGSLVDIVNEDILKAPKKQWPPDPDPESEWPGGLWDIISALMP
;
A
#
# COMPACT_ATOMS: atom_id res chain seq x y z
N MET A 1 9.62 -40.46 18.33
CA MET A 1 10.28 -39.15 18.15
C MET A 1 9.34 -38.27 17.35
N THR A 2 8.54 -37.44 18.03
CA THR A 2 7.66 -36.48 17.38
C THR A 2 8.53 -35.39 16.74
N SER A 3 8.65 -35.42 15.42
CA SER A 3 9.22 -34.32 14.64
C SER A 3 8.41 -33.07 14.96
N ARG A 4 8.99 -32.13 15.72
CA ARG A 4 8.44 -30.79 15.86
C ARG A 4 8.60 -30.13 14.50
N LEU A 5 7.55 -30.19 13.69
CA LEU A 5 7.42 -29.35 12.51
C LEU A 5 7.73 -27.91 12.94
N ALA A 6 8.68 -27.28 12.27
CA ALA A 6 8.95 -25.86 12.49
C ALA A 6 7.63 -25.10 12.35
N PRO A 7 7.36 -24.09 13.21
CA PRO A 7 6.14 -23.32 13.11
C PRO A 7 6.04 -22.73 11.69
N PRO A 8 4.85 -22.72 11.08
CA PRO A 8 4.65 -22.17 9.74
C PRO A 8 5.17 -20.74 9.68
N VAL A 9 5.99 -20.44 8.66
CA VAL A 9 6.58 -19.12 8.46
C VAL A 9 5.46 -18.13 8.12
N ARG A 10 5.16 -17.26 9.07
CA ARG A 10 4.15 -16.22 8.91
C ARG A 10 4.70 -15.07 8.08
N ARG A 11 4.01 -14.71 7.00
CA ARG A 11 4.43 -13.65 6.08
C ARG A 11 3.61 -12.39 6.31
N LYS A 12 4.18 -11.26 5.92
CA LYS A 12 3.56 -9.94 6.01
C LYS A 12 4.07 -9.08 4.87
N TYR A 13 3.14 -8.55 4.09
CA TYR A 13 3.40 -7.93 2.79
C TYR A 13 3.08 -6.45 2.82
N ALA A 14 3.99 -5.65 2.30
CA ALA A 14 3.75 -4.27 1.90
C ALA A 14 3.71 -4.23 0.37
N PHE A 15 2.65 -3.64 -0.18
CA PHE A 15 2.51 -3.39 -1.62
C PHE A 15 2.48 -1.89 -1.88
N VAL A 16 3.28 -1.43 -2.83
CA VAL A 16 3.34 -0.01 -3.22
C VAL A 16 3.03 0.08 -4.71
N THR A 17 2.19 1.03 -5.11
CA THR A 17 1.96 1.34 -6.52
C THR A 17 2.07 2.82 -6.81
N ILE A 18 2.93 3.16 -7.78
CA ILE A 18 3.02 4.52 -8.30
C ILE A 18 2.07 4.81 -9.47
N GLY A 19 1.28 3.80 -9.86
CA GLY A 19 0.46 3.86 -11.06
C GLY A 19 1.18 3.33 -12.31
N ALA A 20 0.49 3.44 -13.45
CA ALA A 20 0.94 2.86 -14.72
C ALA A 20 1.62 3.86 -15.66
N SER A 21 1.16 5.12 -15.64
CA SER A 21 1.42 6.10 -16.70
C SER A 21 2.32 7.26 -16.28
N ALA A 22 2.27 7.66 -15.00
CA ALA A 22 3.03 8.79 -14.49
C ALA A 22 4.27 8.35 -13.71
N SER A 23 5.33 9.15 -13.78
CA SER A 23 6.51 8.99 -12.94
C SER A 23 6.22 9.48 -11.52
N PHE A 24 6.75 8.78 -10.52
CA PHE A 24 6.71 9.16 -9.12
C PHE A 24 7.95 8.67 -8.37
N LYS A 25 9.13 9.01 -8.89
CA LYS A 25 10.43 8.63 -8.32
C LYS A 25 10.58 8.95 -6.84
N LEU A 26 10.03 10.09 -6.39
CA LEU A 26 10.07 10.50 -5.00
C LEU A 26 9.46 9.45 -4.05
N LEU A 27 8.36 8.82 -4.45
CA LEU A 27 7.74 7.75 -3.66
C LEU A 27 8.63 6.49 -3.66
N ILE A 28 9.22 6.11 -4.80
CA ILE A 28 10.16 4.98 -4.89
C ILE A 28 11.39 5.24 -3.98
N GLU A 29 11.96 6.44 -4.02
CA GLU A 29 13.09 6.85 -3.19
C GLU A 29 12.79 6.71 -1.70
N GLU A 30 11.61 7.16 -1.28
CA GLU A 30 11.20 7.08 0.11
C GLU A 30 11.00 5.63 0.57
N VAL A 31 10.28 4.81 -0.21
CA VAL A 31 10.01 3.41 0.19
C VAL A 31 11.22 2.50 0.05
N LEU A 32 12.25 2.91 -0.70
CA LEU A 32 13.56 2.24 -0.74
C LEU A 32 14.58 2.83 0.25
N SER A 33 14.23 3.90 0.97
CA SER A 33 15.13 4.52 1.94
C SER A 33 15.46 3.53 3.08
N GLY A 34 16.69 3.60 3.59
CA GLY A 34 17.11 2.74 4.71
C GLY A 34 16.22 2.89 5.94
N ALA A 35 15.71 4.12 6.19
CA ALA A 35 14.79 4.39 7.29
C ALA A 35 13.45 3.66 7.13
N PHE A 36 12.84 3.73 5.94
CA PHE A 36 11.56 3.06 5.68
C PHE A 36 11.70 1.53 5.69
N LEU A 37 12.77 0.99 5.10
CA LEU A 37 13.02 -0.45 5.10
C LEU A 37 13.27 -0.97 6.52
N ALA A 38 14.03 -0.24 7.34
CA ALA A 38 14.22 -0.57 8.75
C ALA A 38 12.90 -0.51 9.52
N LYS A 39 12.04 0.46 9.22
CA LYS A 39 10.70 0.58 9.81
C LYS A 39 9.83 -0.63 9.47
N LEU A 40 9.77 -1.04 8.20
CA LEU A 40 9.05 -2.24 7.77
C LEU A 40 9.57 -3.51 8.48
N LYS A 41 10.89 -3.69 8.54
CA LYS A 41 11.50 -4.82 9.28
C LYS A 41 11.09 -4.82 10.76
N SER A 42 11.12 -3.65 11.41
CA SER A 42 10.73 -3.52 12.82
C SER A 42 9.27 -3.87 13.10
N LEU A 43 8.39 -3.73 12.09
CA LEU A 43 6.97 -4.07 12.15
C LEU A 43 6.66 -5.49 11.65
N GLY A 44 7.70 -6.30 11.40
CA GLY A 44 7.60 -7.70 11.01
C GLY A 44 7.27 -7.93 9.52
N PHE A 45 7.41 -6.91 8.67
CA PHE A 45 7.24 -7.12 7.23
C PHE A 45 8.35 -8.00 6.68
N THR A 46 7.96 -8.91 5.80
CA THR A 46 8.86 -9.88 5.16
C THR A 46 9.01 -9.62 3.66
N HIS A 47 8.05 -8.90 3.08
CA HIS A 47 8.01 -8.60 1.66
C HIS A 47 7.62 -7.14 1.44
N LEU A 48 8.33 -6.47 0.54
CA LEU A 48 7.96 -5.17 -0.04
C LEU A 48 7.94 -5.33 -1.55
N THR A 49 6.78 -5.18 -2.17
CA THR A 49 6.62 -5.25 -3.62
C THR A 49 6.19 -3.89 -4.16
N ILE A 50 6.87 -3.38 -5.18
CA ILE A 50 6.62 -2.04 -5.75
C ILE A 50 6.25 -2.16 -7.23
N GLN A 51 5.07 -1.70 -7.61
CA GLN A 51 4.74 -1.41 -9.00
C GLN A 51 5.33 -0.04 -9.35
N CYS A 52 6.39 -0.06 -10.16
CA CYS A 52 7.21 1.10 -10.46
C CYS A 52 6.81 1.84 -11.74
N GLY A 53 5.80 1.36 -12.49
CA GLY A 53 5.32 2.00 -13.71
C GLY A 53 6.48 2.36 -14.68
N PRO A 54 6.57 3.61 -15.16
CA PRO A 54 7.67 4.07 -16.03
C PRO A 54 9.03 4.20 -15.32
N ASP A 55 9.07 4.17 -13.99
CA ASP A 55 10.28 4.30 -13.17
C ASP A 55 10.92 2.96 -12.81
N TYR A 56 10.58 1.87 -13.50
CA TYR A 56 11.12 0.54 -13.20
C TYR A 56 12.64 0.44 -13.39
N ASP A 57 13.19 1.07 -14.43
CA ASP A 57 14.64 1.11 -14.63
C ASP A 57 15.35 1.83 -13.48
N TYR A 58 14.73 2.90 -12.97
CA TYR A 58 15.24 3.59 -11.79
C TYR A 58 15.23 2.67 -10.56
N PHE A 59 14.11 1.96 -10.33
CA PHE A 59 14.02 0.99 -9.25
C PHE A 59 15.14 -0.06 -9.32
N LEU A 60 15.44 -0.61 -10.50
CA LEU A 60 16.51 -1.60 -10.66
C LEU A 60 17.89 -1.05 -10.23
N THR A 61 18.14 0.24 -10.45
CA THR A 61 19.39 0.90 -10.02
C THR A 61 19.41 1.26 -8.53
N ALA A 62 18.26 1.60 -7.95
CA ALA A 62 18.14 2.10 -6.58
C ALA A 62 17.89 0.99 -5.55
N LYS A 63 17.36 -0.16 -5.98
CA LYS A 63 17.00 -1.28 -5.10
C LYS A 63 18.20 -1.71 -4.26
N PRO A 64 18.07 -1.78 -2.93
CA PRO A 64 19.14 -2.28 -2.06
C PRO A 64 19.38 -3.76 -2.32
N LYS A 65 20.64 -4.17 -2.21
CA LYS A 65 20.97 -5.60 -2.19
C LYS A 65 20.49 -6.17 -0.87
N GLY A 66 19.67 -7.23 -0.93
CA GLY A 66 19.29 -7.99 0.25
C GLY A 66 20.52 -8.64 0.90
N ASN A 67 20.39 -9.02 2.16
CA ASN A 67 21.38 -9.78 2.89
C ASN A 67 21.17 -11.27 2.64
N PRO A 68 21.98 -11.94 1.79
CA PRO A 68 21.80 -13.35 1.48
C PRO A 68 22.01 -14.27 2.70
N ASP A 69 22.68 -13.78 3.74
CA ASP A 69 22.96 -14.54 4.96
C ASP A 69 21.83 -14.45 6.01
N ASP A 70 20.85 -13.57 5.79
CA ASP A 70 19.68 -13.42 6.66
C ASP A 70 18.41 -13.96 5.97
N PRO A 71 17.96 -15.19 6.30
CA PRO A 71 16.77 -15.78 5.71
C PRO A 71 15.46 -15.04 6.09
N ASN A 72 15.52 -14.12 7.05
CA ASN A 72 14.42 -13.27 7.47
C ASN A 72 14.55 -11.84 6.95
N ASP A 73 15.51 -11.57 6.06
CA ASP A 73 15.64 -10.25 5.47
C ASP A 73 14.37 -9.86 4.70
N LEU A 74 14.13 -8.56 4.62
CA LEU A 74 13.00 -8.02 3.87
C LEU A 74 13.23 -8.25 2.37
N LEU A 75 12.40 -9.10 1.76
CA LEU A 75 12.42 -9.31 0.33
C LEU A 75 11.82 -8.09 -0.38
N VAL A 76 12.67 -7.28 -0.99
CA VAL A 76 12.26 -6.16 -1.83
C VAL A 76 12.17 -6.62 -3.28
N GLU A 77 11.03 -6.40 -3.92
CA GLU A 77 10.79 -6.71 -5.33
C GLU A 77 10.07 -5.56 -6.00
N GLY A 78 10.22 -5.46 -7.32
CA GLY A 78 9.50 -4.47 -8.09
C GLY A 78 9.26 -4.95 -9.50
N PHE A 79 8.30 -4.34 -10.16
CA PHE A 79 7.93 -4.64 -11.53
C PHE A 79 7.43 -3.35 -12.21
N PRO A 80 7.41 -3.28 -13.56
CA PRO A 80 6.85 -2.15 -14.29
C PRO A 80 5.31 -2.19 -14.20
N TYR A 81 4.58 -1.94 -15.30
CA TYR A 81 3.14 -2.15 -15.33
C TYR A 81 2.77 -3.64 -15.29
N HIS A 82 1.68 -3.97 -14.60
CA HIS A 82 1.01 -5.26 -14.67
C HIS A 82 -0.50 -5.03 -14.66
N ASP A 83 -1.23 -5.84 -15.43
CA ASP A 83 -2.70 -5.83 -15.55
C ASP A 83 -3.45 -6.43 -14.34
N ASP A 84 -2.75 -7.11 -13.44
CA ASP A 84 -3.32 -7.79 -12.27
C ASP A 84 -2.52 -7.41 -11.03
N ILE A 85 -2.67 -6.15 -10.60
CA ILE A 85 -2.07 -5.66 -9.36
C ILE A 85 -2.84 -6.19 -8.13
N ARG A 86 -4.10 -6.57 -8.33
CA ARG A 86 -4.99 -7.15 -7.33
C ARG A 86 -4.41 -8.42 -6.70
N ARG A 87 -3.70 -9.27 -7.48
CA ARG A 87 -3.02 -10.44 -6.91
C ARG A 87 -1.97 -10.07 -5.84
N PHE A 88 -1.28 -8.93 -6.00
CA PHE A 88 -0.29 -8.45 -5.05
C PHE A 88 -0.96 -7.79 -3.84
N MET A 89 -2.02 -7.02 -4.04
CA MET A 89 -2.84 -6.48 -2.95
C MET A 89 -3.45 -7.61 -2.10
N LYS A 90 -3.90 -8.71 -2.71
CA LYS A 90 -4.42 -9.88 -1.99
C LYS A 90 -3.41 -10.49 -1.01
N LEU A 91 -2.10 -10.40 -1.30
CA LEU A 91 -1.06 -10.89 -0.38
C LEU A 91 -0.99 -10.06 0.90
N THR A 92 -1.43 -8.81 0.86
CA THR A 92 -1.47 -7.93 2.04
C THR A 92 -2.64 -8.25 2.96
N THR A 93 -3.61 -9.08 2.54
CA THR A 93 -4.70 -9.52 3.41
C THR A 93 -4.28 -10.70 4.29
N ALA A 94 -4.73 -10.65 5.56
CA ALA A 94 -4.50 -11.71 6.53
C ALA A 94 -5.05 -13.07 6.04
N ASN A 95 -4.35 -14.14 6.41
CA ASN A 95 -4.76 -15.51 6.12
C ASN A 95 -4.26 -16.41 7.24
N ASP A 96 -5.19 -16.95 8.03
CA ASP A 96 -4.89 -17.84 9.15
C ASP A 96 -5.12 -19.33 8.82
N ASP A 97 -5.43 -19.69 7.57
CA ASP A 97 -5.53 -21.10 7.17
C ASP A 97 -4.12 -21.75 7.23
N PRO A 98 -3.88 -22.71 8.13
CA PRO A 98 -2.58 -23.36 8.28
C PRO A 98 -2.20 -24.25 7.08
N ASN A 99 -3.16 -24.61 6.23
CA ASN A 99 -2.90 -25.33 4.98
C ASN A 99 -2.57 -24.39 3.82
N MET A 100 -2.74 -23.08 4.03
CA MET A 100 -2.29 -22.03 3.13
C MET A 100 -1.13 -21.27 3.77
N ASN A 101 -0.43 -20.46 2.96
CA ASN A 101 0.61 -19.59 3.50
C ASN A 101 -0.01 -18.62 4.52
N LEU A 102 0.43 -18.72 5.78
CA LEU A 102 0.00 -17.82 6.85
C LEU A 102 0.42 -16.40 6.55
N ARG A 103 -0.53 -15.46 6.62
CA ARG A 103 -0.28 -14.04 6.35
C ARG A 103 -0.90 -13.16 7.43
N GLU A 104 -0.17 -12.14 7.84
CA GLU A 104 -0.73 -11.05 8.63
C GLU A 104 -1.34 -9.98 7.73
N ARG A 105 -2.21 -9.18 8.33
CA ARG A 105 -2.68 -7.94 7.73
C ARG A 105 -1.48 -7.04 7.43
N GLY A 106 -1.38 -6.64 6.18
CA GLY A 106 -0.28 -5.89 5.60
C GLY A 106 -0.65 -4.45 5.30
N LEU A 107 0.11 -3.87 4.37
CA LEU A 107 0.04 -2.45 4.03
C LEU A 107 -0.02 -2.28 2.51
N ILE A 108 -0.89 -1.41 2.04
CA ILE A 108 -0.96 -0.92 0.67
C ILE A 108 -0.65 0.58 0.69
N ILE A 109 0.30 1.01 -0.14
CA ILE A 109 0.61 2.42 -0.40
C ILE A 109 0.32 2.70 -1.86
N THR A 110 -0.54 3.67 -2.13
CA THR A 110 -0.88 4.08 -3.50
C THR A 110 -0.53 5.54 -3.73
N HIS A 111 -0.19 5.90 -4.97
CA HIS A 111 -0.06 7.28 -5.46
C HIS A 111 -1.37 8.11 -5.46
N ALA A 112 -2.43 7.63 -4.82
CA ALA A 112 -3.75 8.25 -4.76
C ALA A 112 -4.50 8.34 -6.11
N GLY A 113 -4.21 7.47 -7.08
CA GLY A 113 -5.07 7.33 -8.28
C GLY A 113 -6.36 6.56 -7.98
N SER A 114 -7.52 6.97 -8.52
CA SER A 114 -8.84 6.32 -8.33
C SER A 114 -8.78 4.82 -8.37
N GLY A 115 -8.33 4.28 -9.51
CA GLY A 115 -8.41 2.85 -9.79
C GLY A 115 -7.66 2.07 -8.71
N SER A 116 -6.46 2.55 -8.37
CA SER A 116 -5.66 1.92 -7.32
C SER A 116 -6.21 2.08 -5.91
N ILE A 117 -6.86 3.21 -5.56
CA ILE A 117 -7.56 3.36 -4.27
C ILE A 117 -8.74 2.39 -4.21
N LEU A 118 -9.59 2.39 -5.23
CA LEU A 118 -10.78 1.54 -5.30
C LEU A 118 -10.43 0.05 -5.27
N GLU A 119 -9.42 -0.35 -6.02
CA GLU A 119 -8.93 -1.74 -5.98
C GLU A 119 -8.37 -2.10 -4.59
N ALA A 120 -7.63 -1.19 -3.95
CA ALA A 120 -7.08 -1.45 -2.61
C ALA A 120 -8.17 -1.57 -1.54
N LEU A 121 -9.26 -0.80 -1.67
CA LEU A 121 -10.39 -0.82 -0.76
C LEU A 121 -11.18 -2.13 -0.77
N ASP A 122 -10.94 -3.04 -1.71
CA ASP A 122 -11.53 -4.40 -1.66
C ASP A 122 -10.80 -5.32 -0.68
N PHE A 123 -9.54 -5.02 -0.34
CA PHE A 123 -8.70 -5.87 0.50
C PHE A 123 -8.71 -5.42 1.96
N ASP A 124 -8.66 -6.34 2.92
CA ASP A 124 -8.53 -5.98 4.33
C ASP A 124 -7.05 -5.77 4.67
N SER A 125 -6.58 -4.53 4.46
CA SER A 125 -5.20 -4.12 4.65
C SER A 125 -5.15 -2.64 5.03
N ALA A 126 -4.08 -2.21 5.68
CA ALA A 126 -3.89 -0.78 5.92
C ALA A 126 -3.67 -0.09 4.56
N LEU A 127 -4.31 1.07 4.36
CA LEU A 127 -4.23 1.81 3.11
C LEU A 127 -3.71 3.22 3.36
N ILE A 128 -2.60 3.57 2.70
CA ILE A 128 -2.05 4.93 2.69
C ILE A 128 -2.12 5.44 1.25
N ALA A 129 -2.74 6.61 1.06
CA ALA A 129 -2.76 7.29 -0.22
C ALA A 129 -1.79 8.47 -0.20
N VAL A 130 -0.80 8.47 -1.09
CA VAL A 130 0.24 9.50 -1.21
C VAL A 130 0.06 10.20 -2.55
N PRO A 131 -0.64 11.34 -2.63
CA PRO A 131 -0.82 12.06 -3.88
C PRO A 131 0.52 12.41 -4.52
N ASN A 132 0.61 12.35 -5.85
CA ASN A 132 1.81 12.75 -6.57
C ASN A 132 1.84 14.27 -6.76
N PRO A 133 2.72 15.02 -6.07
CA PRO A 133 2.75 16.49 -6.14
C PRO A 133 3.26 17.01 -7.48
N THR A 134 3.78 16.15 -8.36
CA THR A 134 4.30 16.55 -9.68
C THR A 134 3.23 16.55 -10.76
N LEU A 135 2.07 15.96 -10.49
CA LEU A 135 0.92 16.03 -11.38
C LEU A 135 0.14 17.31 -11.11
N MET A 136 -0.29 17.99 -12.18
CA MET A 136 -0.97 19.29 -12.08
C MET A 136 -2.39 19.19 -11.47
N ASP A 137 -2.96 17.99 -11.44
CA ASP A 137 -4.33 17.77 -11.00
C ASP A 137 -4.37 17.52 -9.49
N ASN A 138 -4.80 18.52 -8.73
CA ASN A 138 -4.97 18.44 -7.26
C ASN A 138 -6.05 17.44 -6.83
N HIS A 139 -6.82 16.88 -7.76
CA HIS A 139 -7.90 15.93 -7.52
C HIS A 139 -7.46 14.71 -6.71
N GLN A 140 -6.23 14.23 -6.89
CA GLN A 140 -5.70 13.12 -6.09
C GLN A 140 -5.66 13.44 -4.59
N SER A 141 -5.36 14.70 -4.25
CA SER A 141 -5.31 15.15 -2.86
C SER A 141 -6.70 15.32 -2.28
N GLU A 142 -7.64 15.90 -3.04
CA GLU A 142 -9.04 16.09 -2.62
C GLU A 142 -9.72 14.75 -2.29
N ILE A 143 -9.50 13.74 -3.13
CA ILE A 143 -10.07 12.40 -2.89
C ILE A 143 -9.41 11.73 -1.68
N ALA A 144 -8.09 11.84 -1.55
CA ALA A 144 -7.38 11.27 -0.41
C ALA A 144 -7.82 11.92 0.92
N GLU A 145 -8.00 13.23 0.95
CA GLU A 145 -8.47 13.99 2.10
C GLU A 145 -9.89 13.57 2.51
N GLU A 146 -10.81 13.48 1.55
CA GLU A 146 -12.18 13.06 1.86
C GLU A 146 -12.25 11.59 2.32
N MET A 147 -11.49 10.70 1.68
CA MET A 147 -11.42 9.30 2.08
C MET A 147 -10.80 9.13 3.48
N GLU A 148 -9.83 9.97 3.84
CA GLU A 148 -9.27 10.01 5.19
C GLU A 148 -10.28 10.55 6.20
N ARG A 149 -11.01 11.63 5.87
CA ARG A 149 -12.07 12.19 6.70
C ARG A 149 -13.14 11.15 7.03
N GLN A 150 -13.50 10.34 6.04
CA GLN A 150 -14.43 9.22 6.21
C GLN A 150 -13.77 7.98 6.86
N GLY A 151 -12.44 7.95 7.00
CA GLY A 151 -11.66 6.92 7.70
C GLY A 151 -11.45 5.63 6.90
N HIS A 152 -11.45 5.71 5.57
CA HIS A 152 -11.20 4.58 4.67
C HIS A 152 -9.72 4.38 4.35
N LEU A 153 -8.92 5.44 4.42
CA LEU A 153 -7.48 5.43 4.20
C LEU A 153 -6.80 6.49 5.07
N ILE A 154 -5.47 6.51 5.05
CA ILE A 154 -4.66 7.57 5.64
C ILE A 154 -4.01 8.36 4.52
N GLN A 155 -4.11 9.68 4.56
CA GLN A 155 -3.43 10.55 3.63
C GLN A 155 -1.96 10.67 4.03
N GLY A 156 -1.09 10.22 3.14
CA GLY A 156 0.34 10.35 3.26
C GLY A 156 0.89 11.49 2.41
N LYS A 157 2.10 11.91 2.75
CA LYS A 157 2.91 12.82 1.95
C LYS A 157 4.29 12.22 1.77
N VAL A 158 4.93 12.54 0.65
CA VAL A 158 6.35 12.21 0.50
C VAL A 158 7.15 12.80 1.66
N GLY A 159 7.93 11.96 2.32
CA GLY A 159 8.77 12.27 3.46
C GLY A 159 8.13 12.00 4.82
N SER A 160 6.85 11.61 4.90
CA SER A 160 6.17 11.30 6.16
C SER A 160 5.84 9.82 6.34
N LEU A 161 6.14 8.94 5.37
CA LEU A 161 5.71 7.54 5.43
C LEU A 161 6.31 6.78 6.60
N VAL A 162 7.55 7.10 6.98
CA VAL A 162 8.22 6.46 8.13
C VAL A 162 7.46 6.73 9.44
N ASP A 163 6.88 7.92 9.58
CA ASP A 163 6.14 8.36 10.77
C ASP A 163 4.71 7.81 10.77
N ILE A 164 4.07 7.81 9.60
CA ILE A 164 2.69 7.31 9.43
C ILE A 164 2.64 5.79 9.66
N VAL A 165 3.60 5.04 9.12
CA VAL A 165 3.58 3.57 9.20
C VAL A 165 3.92 3.11 10.61
N ASN A 166 2.92 2.73 11.38
CA ASN A 166 3.06 2.26 12.77
C ASN A 166 2.07 1.11 13.08
N GLU A 167 2.13 0.56 14.29
CA GLU A 167 1.25 -0.55 14.67
C GLU A 167 -0.23 -0.17 14.72
N ASP A 168 -0.56 1.08 15.06
CA ASP A 168 -1.94 1.53 15.20
C ASP A 168 -2.65 1.51 13.85
N ILE A 169 -2.00 2.00 12.79
CA ILE A 169 -2.58 1.97 11.44
C ILE A 169 -2.74 0.53 10.92
N LEU A 170 -1.83 -0.37 11.29
CA LEU A 170 -1.85 -1.77 10.85
C LEU A 170 -2.89 -2.60 11.59
N LYS A 171 -3.31 -2.17 12.79
CA LYS A 171 -4.36 -2.80 13.58
C LYS A 171 -5.72 -2.10 13.45
N ALA A 172 -5.75 -0.89 12.90
CA ALA A 172 -6.99 -0.15 12.69
C ALA A 172 -7.97 -0.98 11.84
N PRO A 173 -9.20 -1.22 12.33
CA PRO A 173 -10.17 -2.02 11.60
C PRO A 173 -10.55 -1.33 10.30
N LYS A 174 -10.68 -2.11 9.22
CA LYS A 174 -11.22 -1.61 7.96
C LYS A 174 -12.68 -1.22 8.17
N LYS A 175 -13.03 0.02 7.81
CA LYS A 175 -14.42 0.47 7.76
C LYS A 175 -15.18 -0.20 6.61
N GLN A 176 -16.50 -0.31 6.76
CA GLN A 176 -17.37 -0.87 5.73
C GLN A 176 -17.24 -0.08 4.43
N TRP A 177 -17.04 -0.79 3.33
CA TRP A 177 -16.98 -0.25 1.97
C TRP A 177 -17.97 -1.01 1.08
N PRO A 178 -18.80 -0.34 0.26
CA PRO A 178 -18.91 1.12 0.07
C PRO A 178 -19.50 1.86 1.29
N PRO A 179 -19.21 3.16 1.46
CA PRO A 179 -19.74 3.97 2.55
C PRO A 179 -21.24 4.22 2.37
N ASP A 180 -21.93 4.43 3.48
CA ASP A 180 -23.25 5.05 3.46
C ASP A 180 -23.12 6.50 2.95
N PRO A 181 -24.13 7.04 2.26
CA PRO A 181 -24.10 8.44 1.82
C PRO A 181 -23.94 9.37 3.03
N ASP A 182 -22.89 10.20 3.02
CA ASP A 182 -22.63 11.16 4.09
C ASP A 182 -23.53 12.41 3.89
N PRO A 183 -24.50 12.67 4.80
CA PRO A 183 -25.39 13.81 4.69
C PRO A 183 -24.71 15.17 4.91
N GLU A 184 -23.48 15.20 5.45
CA GLU A 184 -22.69 16.42 5.65
C GLU A 184 -21.65 16.65 4.54
N SER A 185 -21.53 15.73 3.56
CA SER A 185 -20.64 15.92 2.41
C SER A 185 -21.18 17.01 1.48
N GLU A 186 -20.27 17.81 0.90
CA GLU A 186 -20.61 18.77 -0.16
C GLU A 186 -21.15 18.10 -1.44
N TRP A 187 -21.10 16.76 -1.50
CA TRP A 187 -21.47 15.95 -2.65
C TRP A 187 -22.71 15.08 -2.34
N PRO A 188 -23.87 15.36 -2.98
CA PRO A 188 -25.15 14.75 -2.61
C PRO A 188 -25.26 13.22 -2.83
N GLY A 189 -24.47 12.63 -3.73
CA GLY A 189 -24.29 11.18 -3.88
C GLY A 189 -23.11 10.60 -3.10
N GLY A 190 -22.53 11.38 -2.19
CA GLY A 190 -21.42 11.01 -1.33
C GLY A 190 -20.11 10.82 -2.10
N LEU A 191 -19.30 9.90 -1.60
CA LEU A 191 -17.94 9.64 -2.11
C LEU A 191 -17.91 9.17 -3.58
N TRP A 192 -18.99 8.53 -4.07
CA TRP A 192 -19.09 8.09 -5.46
C TRP A 192 -19.24 9.25 -6.45
N ASP A 193 -19.93 10.31 -6.05
CA ASP A 193 -20.05 11.53 -6.84
C ASP A 193 -18.71 12.26 -6.90
N ILE A 194 -17.96 12.28 -5.81
CA ILE A 194 -16.59 12.84 -5.74
C ILE A 194 -15.67 12.07 -6.69
N ILE A 195 -15.68 10.74 -6.59
CA ILE A 195 -14.87 9.87 -7.45
C ILE A 195 -15.23 10.10 -8.92
N SER A 196 -16.53 10.24 -9.23
CA SER A 196 -17.00 10.38 -10.61
C SER A 196 -16.82 11.81 -11.16
N ALA A 197 -16.88 12.85 -10.31
CA ALA A 197 -16.76 14.25 -10.71
C ALA A 197 -15.29 14.69 -10.83
N LEU A 198 -14.41 14.18 -9.96
CA LEU A 198 -13.00 14.57 -9.92
C LEU A 198 -12.11 13.66 -10.79
N MET A 199 -12.66 12.60 -11.39
CA MET A 199 -11.93 11.67 -12.25
C MET A 199 -12.77 11.25 -13.47
N PRO A 200 -12.77 12.07 -14.55
CA PRO A 200 -13.42 11.73 -15.82
C PRO A 200 -12.72 10.62 -16.61
#